data_AF-A0A7C5GBY2-F1
#
_entry.id   AF-A0A7C5GBY2-F1
#
_cell.length_a   1.000
_cell.length_b   1.000
_cell.length_c   1.000
_cell.angle_alpha   90.00
_cell.angle_beta   90.00
_cell.angle_gamma   90.00
#
_symmetry.space_group_name_H-M   'P 1'
#
loop_
_entity.id
_entity.type
_entity.pdbx_description
1 polymer ?
#
loop_
_entity_poly.entity_id
_entity_poly.type
_entity_poly.pdbx_seq_one_letter_code
_entity_poly.pdbx_strand_id
1 'polypeptide(L)' 'MENPVVFLHGFSRDQLFTIMRAVKAAAEGAGIDPASIAFSSSTPTNLQWKVQDLIAEVREEHEYMKNKSPQASGMKLV' A
#
# COMPACT_ATOMS: atom_id res chain seq x y z
N MET A 1 16.21 -3.33 -4.93
CA MET A 1 15.09 -4.19 -4.52
C MET A 1 13.82 -3.43 -4.85
N GLU A 2 12.83 -4.13 -5.41
CA GLU A 2 11.55 -3.52 -5.76
C GLU A 2 10.79 -3.11 -4.49
N ASN A 3 10.02 -2.02 -4.53
CA ASN A 3 9.23 -1.58 -3.37
C ASN A 3 8.27 -2.69 -2.90
N PRO A 4 8.26 -3.04 -1.60
CA PRO A 4 7.33 -4.03 -1.07
C PRO A 4 5.88 -3.62 -1.28
N VAL A 5 5.01 -4.57 -1.60
CA VAL A 5 3.56 -4.35 -1.75
C VAL A 5 2.82 -5.21 -0.75
N VAL A 6 1.86 -4.60 -0.06
CA VAL A 6 0.92 -5.28 0.82
C VAL A 6 -0.48 -5.11 0.25
N PHE A 7 -1.11 -6.23 -0.12
CA PHE A 7 -2.45 -6.27 -0.68
C PHE A 7 -3.44 -6.87 0.33
N LEU A 8 -4.56 -6.19 0.56
CA LEU A 8 -5.56 -6.54 1.56
C LEU A 8 -6.94 -6.68 0.91
N HIS A 9 -7.76 -7.62 1.38
CA HIS A 9 -9.10 -7.87 0.83
C HIS A 9 -10.13 -8.08 1.94
N GLY A 10 -11.34 -7.52 1.77
CA GLY A 10 -12.50 -7.82 2.62
C GLY A 10 -12.52 -7.16 4.00
N PHE A 11 -11.60 -6.25 4.30
CA PHE A 11 -11.55 -5.51 5.57
C PHE A 11 -12.34 -4.21 5.51
N SER A 12 -12.93 -3.82 6.65
CA SER A 12 -13.47 -2.47 6.81
C SER A 12 -12.35 -1.43 6.82
N ARG A 13 -12.69 -0.17 6.60
CA ARG A 13 -11.73 0.93 6.61
C ARG A 13 -10.94 1.02 7.92
N ASP A 14 -11.61 0.87 9.07
CA ASP A 14 -10.96 0.94 10.38
C ASP A 14 -10.02 -0.24 10.63
N GLN A 15 -10.39 -1.43 10.14
CA GLN A 15 -9.54 -2.62 10.18
C GLN A 15 -8.30 -2.44 9.30
N LEU A 16 -8.46 -1.88 8.08
CA LEU A 16 -7.33 -1.59 7.19
C LEU A 16 -6.30 -0.66 7.87
N PHE A 17 -6.75 0.44 8.49
CA PHE A 17 -5.84 1.34 9.20
C PHE A 17 -5.12 0.64 10.35
N THR A 18 -5.81 -0.24 11.08
CA THR A 18 -5.22 -1.02 12.17
C THR A 18 -4.15 -1.98 11.66
N ILE A 19 -4.45 -2.72 10.58
CA ILE A 19 -3.52 -3.67 9.94
C ILE A 19 -2.30 -2.94 9.38
N MET A 20 -2.50 -1.81 8.69
CA MET A 20 -1.40 -1.00 8.16
C MET A 20 -0.42 -0.55 9.25
N ARG A 21 -0.93 -0.13 10.42
CA ARG A 21 -0.07 0.23 11.56
C ARG A 21 0.74 -0.96 12.06
N ALA A 22 0.11 -2.13 12.19
CA ALA A 22 0.79 -3.35 12.62
C ALA A 22 1.89 -3.77 11.64
N VAL A 23 1.61 -3.73 10.34
CA VAL A 23 2.58 -4.05 9.28
C VAL A 23 3.75 -3.08 9.31
N LYS A 24 3.50 -1.77 9.44
CA LYS A 24 4.57 -0.76 9.51
C LYS A 24 5.47 -0.95 10.72
N ALA A 25 4.90 -1.24 11.90
CA ALA A 25 5.67 -1.52 13.11
C ALA A 25 6.54 -2.79 12.96
N ALA A 26 5.99 -3.85 12.36
CA ALA A 26 6.74 -5.08 12.09
C ALA A 26 7.86 -4.86 11.07
N ALA A 27 7.60 -4.05 10.03
CA ALA A 27 8.59 -3.71 9.00
C ALA A 27 9.77 -2.93 9.59
N GLU A 28 9.51 -1.93 10.42
CA GLU A 28 10.55 -1.17 11.13
C GLU A 28 11.42 -2.09 12.00
N GLY A 29 10.81 -3.00 12.75
CA GLY A 29 11.52 -4.00 13.54
C GLY A 29 12.35 -5.00 12.70
N ALA A 30 12.00 -5.18 11.42
CA ALA A 30 12.73 -5.99 10.46
C ALA A 30 13.77 -5.19 9.63
N GLY A 31 13.97 -3.90 9.90
CA GLY A 31 14.91 -3.04 9.17
C GLY A 31 14.41 -2.60 7.78
N ILE A 32 13.11 -2.66 7.53
CA ILE A 32 12.46 -2.22 6.30
C ILE A 32 11.87 -0.83 6.54
N ASP A 33 12.21 0.15 5.70
CA ASP A 33 11.61 1.49 5.77
C ASP A 33 10.08 1.40 5.56
N PRO A 34 9.25 1.74 6.56
CA PRO A 34 7.80 1.67 6.44
C PRO A 34 7.22 2.59 5.35
N ALA A 35 7.95 3.65 4.96
CA ALA A 35 7.55 4.55 3.87
C ALA A 35 7.82 3.96 2.48
N SER A 36 8.66 2.93 2.38
CA SER A 36 8.91 2.21 1.12
C SER A 36 7.80 1.22 0.75
N ILE A 37 6.90 0.91 1.68
CA ILE A 37 5.84 -0.09 1.49
C ILE A 37 4.63 0.54 0.83
N ALA A 38 4.26 0.04 -0.34
CA ALA A 38 3.02 0.37 -1.00
C ALA A 38 1.88 -0.49 -0.45
N PHE A 39 0.76 0.13 -0.09
CA PHE A 39 -0.43 -0.55 0.42
C PHE A 39 -1.57 -0.42 -0.59
N SER A 40 -2.27 -1.51 -0.85
CA SER A 40 -3.45 -1.52 -1.71
C SER A 40 -4.53 -2.44 -1.14
N SER A 41 -5.77 -2.15 -1.47
CA SER A 41 -6.90 -3.04 -1.20
C SER A 41 -7.59 -3.47 -2.48
N SER A 42 -8.24 -4.63 -2.43
CA SER A 42 -9.12 -5.05 -3.50
C SER A 42 -10.29 -4.10 -3.68
N THR A 43 -10.66 -3.84 -4.92
CA THR A 43 -11.86 -3.11 -5.32
C THR A 43 -12.63 -3.96 -6.32
N PRO A 44 -13.92 -3.64 -6.60
CA PRO A 44 -14.62 -4.24 -7.72
C PRO A 44 -13.86 -4.11 -9.05
N THR A 45 -13.07 -3.04 -9.21
CA THR A 45 -12.28 -2.77 -10.42
C THR A 45 -11.08 -3.71 -10.56
N ASN A 46 -10.33 -3.92 -9.48
CA ASN A 46 -9.05 -4.66 -9.53
C ASN A 46 -9.17 -6.14 -9.15
N LEU A 47 -10.36 -6.62 -8.75
CA LEU A 47 -10.55 -7.99 -8.24
C LEU A 47 -10.21 -9.08 -9.25
N GLN A 48 -10.30 -8.78 -10.55
CA GLN A 48 -10.00 -9.71 -11.64
C GLN A 48 -8.64 -9.44 -12.29
N TRP A 49 -7.87 -8.48 -11.77
CA TRP A 49 -6.56 -8.17 -12.33
C TRP A 49 -5.60 -9.31 -12.01
N LYS A 50 -4.62 -9.53 -12.90
CA LYS A 50 -3.50 -10.40 -12.54
C LYS A 50 -2.71 -9.73 -11.44
N VAL A 51 -2.23 -10.53 -10.49
CA VAL A 51 -1.43 -10.03 -9.36
C VAL A 51 -0.23 -9.23 -9.83
N GLN A 52 0.43 -9.64 -10.91
CA GLN A 52 1.57 -8.92 -11.50
C GLN A 52 1.19 -7.49 -11.97
N ASP A 53 0.00 -7.33 -12.55
CA ASP A 53 -0.45 -6.05 -13.12
C ASP A 53 -0.87 -5.11 -11.98
N LEU A 54 -1.50 -5.67 -10.94
CA LEU A 54 -1.82 -4.95 -9.70
C LEU A 54 -0.56 -4.45 -8.98
N ILE A 55 0.46 -5.30 -8.87
CA ILE A 55 1.74 -4.91 -8.25
C ILE A 55 2.40 -3.76 -9.03
N ALA A 56 2.37 -3.81 -10.35
CA ALA A 56 2.96 -2.77 -11.20
C ALA A 56 2.27 -1.41 -10.99
N GLU A 57 0.94 -1.38 -11.07
CA GLU A 57 0.12 -0.17 -10.88
C GLU A 57 0.34 0.43 -9.49
N VAL A 58 0.22 -0.38 -8.43
CA VAL A 58 0.33 0.08 -7.04
C VAL A 58 1.71 0.68 -6.75
N ARG A 59 2.76 0.15 -7.38
CA ARG A 59 4.12 0.70 -7.25
C ARG A 59 4.27 2.04 -7.97
N GLU A 60 3.70 2.15 -9.16
CA GLU A 60 3.72 3.41 -9.92
C GLU A 60 3.00 4.52 -9.16
N GLU A 61 1.80 4.24 -8.64
CA GLU A 61 1.04 5.19 -7.83
C GLU A 61 1.80 5.60 -6.56
N HIS A 62 2.41 4.65 -5.86
CA HIS A 62 3.18 4.92 -4.63
C HIS A 62 4.39 5.83 -4.89
N GLU A 63 5.15 5.55 -5.94
CA GLU A 63 6.30 6.37 -6.34
C GLU A 63 5.86 7.77 -6.78
N TYR A 64 4.77 7.87 -7.54
CA TYR A 64 4.19 9.15 -7.92
C TYR A 64 3.80 9.99 -6.70
N MET A 65 3.15 9.39 -5.70
CA MET A 65 2.75 10.09 -4.47
C MET A 65 3.95 10.51 -3.63
N LYS A 66 4.96 9.65 -3.50
CA LYS A 66 6.21 9.96 -2.80
C LYS A 66 6.93 11.18 -3.39
N ASN A 67 6.93 11.30 -4.71
CA ASN A 67 7.62 12.37 -5.43
C ASN A 67 6.85 13.70 -5.46
N LYS A 68 5.54 13.73 -5.15
CA LYS A 68 4.70 14.91 -5.36
C LYS A 68 4.35 15.77 -4.15
N SER A 69 4.55 15.38 -2.89
CA SER A 69 4.37 16.31 -1.74
C SER A 69 4.83 15.74 -0.38
N PRO A 70 5.45 16.55 0.51
CA PRO A 70 5.59 16.25 1.95
C PRO A 70 4.27 16.38 2.75
N GLN A 71 3.15 16.76 2.11
CA GLN A 71 1.92 17.22 2.79
C GLN A 71 0.64 16.46 2.38
N ALA A 72 0.75 15.39 1.58
CA ALA A 72 -0.40 14.64 1.05
C ALA A 72 -0.65 13.30 1.76
N SER A 73 -0.50 13.24 3.08
CA SER A 73 -0.87 12.03 3.88
C SER A 73 -2.40 11.81 3.98
N GLY A 74 -3.21 12.53 3.20
CA GLY A 74 -4.64 12.28 3.01
C GLY A 74 -4.86 11.20 1.95
N MET A 75 -4.60 9.96 2.33
CA MET A 75 -4.58 8.78 1.45
C MET A 75 -5.99 8.45 0.91
N LYS A 76 -6.15 8.49 -0.42
CA LYS A 76 -7.29 7.88 -1.11
C LYS A 76 -6.97 6.40 -1.23
N LEU A 77 -7.65 5.57 -0.44
CA LEU A 77 -7.70 4.13 -0.69
C LEU A 77 -8.40 3.96 -2.03
N VAL A 78 -7.64 3.57 -3.06
CA VAL A 78 -8.21 2.93 -4.23
C VAL A 78 -8.68 1.56 -3.80
#